data_AF-A0A090VCH3-F1
#
_entry.id   AF-A0A090VCH3-F1
#
_cell.length_a   1.000
_cell.length_b   1.000
_cell.length_c   1.000
_cell.angle_alpha   90.00
_cell.angle_beta   90.00
_cell.angle_gamma   90.00
#
_symmetry.space_group_name_H-M   'P 1'
#
loop_
_entity.id
_entity.type
_entity.pdbx_description
1 polymer ?
#
loop_
_entity_poly.entity_id
_entity_poly.type
_entity_poly.pdbx_seq_one_letter_code
_entity_poly.pdbx_strand_id
1 'polypeptide(L)'
;MGDSISVLIDLARKENFGSNFEKALEYSIIAVKLANISNTTEKQARAYNSLATTYQMLNDDESAEKYFLLTLKFGRELESDYIIASALNGLGSVYSKDESTLDKSIKHYNEAFVMQKNMVTLIILLLGI
;
A
#
# COMPACT_ATOMS: atom_id res chain seq x y z
N MET A 1 10.74 3.21 20.15
CA MET A 1 10.68 1.74 20.11
C MET A 1 9.53 1.39 19.17
N GLY A 2 9.81 0.76 18.01
CA GLY A 2 8.77 0.47 17.02
C GLY A 2 7.79 -0.58 17.54
N ASP A 3 6.49 -0.39 17.30
CA ASP A 3 5.47 -1.42 17.48
C ASP A 3 5.83 -2.67 16.66
N SER A 4 5.67 -3.86 17.24
CA SER A 4 5.91 -5.16 16.58
C SER A 4 5.31 -5.26 15.17
N ILE A 5 4.15 -4.64 14.91
CA ILE A 5 3.54 -4.59 13.58
C ILE A 5 4.41 -3.80 12.59
N SER A 6 4.94 -2.65 13.00
CA SER A 6 5.83 -1.84 12.16
C SER A 6 7.13 -2.56 11.83
N VAL A 7 7.70 -3.29 12.80
CA VAL A 7 8.91 -4.09 12.60
C VAL A 7 8.67 -5.20 11.56
N LEU A 8 7.53 -5.90 11.63
CA LEU A 8 7.18 -6.95 10.67
C LEU A 8 6.96 -6.40 9.26
N ILE A 9 6.33 -5.23 9.13
CA ILE A 9 6.16 -4.55 7.83
C ILE A 9 7.53 -4.19 7.24
N ASP A 10 8.46 -3.68 8.06
CA ASP A 10 9.79 -3.30 7.60
C ASP A 10 10.63 -4.53 7.20
N LEU A 11 10.51 -5.64 7.94
CA LEU A 11 11.11 -6.92 7.55
C LEU A 11 10.53 -7.44 6.24
N ALA A 12 9.20 -7.43 6.08
CA ALA A 12 8.57 -7.85 4.83
C ALA A 12 9.07 -7.03 3.65
N ARG A 13 9.17 -5.70 3.81
CA ARG A 13 9.72 -4.80 2.78
C ARG A 13 11.17 -5.17 2.44
N LYS A 14 12.00 -5.41 3.44
CA LYS A 14 13.41 -5.79 3.25
C LYS A 14 13.54 -7.12 2.50
N GLU A 15 12.75 -8.12 2.86
CA GLU A 15 12.76 -9.42 2.19
C GLU A 15 12.25 -9.31 0.74
N ASN A 16 11.22 -8.50 0.47
CA ASN A 16 10.79 -8.20 -0.90
C ASN A 16 11.92 -7.58 -1.74
N PHE A 17 12.65 -6.59 -1.19
CA PHE A 17 13.80 -6.01 -1.89
C PHE A 17 14.95 -7.00 -2.12
N GLY A 18 15.08 -8.00 -1.23
CA GLY A 18 16.04 -9.10 -1.37
C GLY A 18 15.55 -10.26 -2.24
N SER A 19 14.38 -10.13 -2.89
CA SER A 19 13.73 -11.21 -3.66
C SER A 19 13.39 -12.47 -2.85
N ASN A 20 13.30 -12.36 -1.52
CA ASN A 20 12.90 -13.43 -0.62
C ASN A 20 11.39 -13.37 -0.35
N PHE A 21 10.59 -13.53 -1.40
CA PHE A 21 9.16 -13.22 -1.38
C PHE A 21 8.34 -14.09 -0.42
N GLU A 22 8.73 -15.36 -0.23
CA GLU A 22 8.06 -16.26 0.71
C GLU A 22 8.24 -15.77 2.15
N LYS A 23 9.44 -15.31 2.52
CA LYS A 23 9.68 -14.72 3.86
C LYS A 23 8.95 -13.39 4.02
N ALA A 24 8.91 -12.58 2.96
CA ALA A 24 8.12 -11.36 2.96
C ALA A 24 6.63 -11.65 3.19
N LEU A 25 6.13 -12.76 2.65
CA LEU A 25 4.75 -13.19 2.79
C LEU A 25 4.47 -13.62 4.22
N GLU A 26 5.36 -14.41 4.83
CA GLU A 26 5.26 -14.78 6.23
C GLU A 26 5.18 -13.55 7.15
N TYR A 27 6.11 -12.60 7.00
CA TYR A 27 6.13 -11.39 7.82
C TYR A 27 4.89 -10.52 7.62
N SER A 28 4.45 -10.32 6.38
CA SER A 28 3.26 -9.50 6.09
C SER A 28 1.96 -10.15 6.59
N ILE A 29 1.83 -11.48 6.53
CA ILE A 29 0.69 -12.20 7.12
C ILE A 29 0.65 -12.04 8.64
N ILE A 30 1.80 -12.16 9.32
CA ILE A 30 1.87 -11.96 10.77
C ILE A 30 1.51 -10.51 11.13
N ALA A 31 2.00 -9.52 10.36
CA ALA A 31 1.67 -8.12 10.56
C ALA A 31 0.15 -7.88 10.46
N VAL A 32 -0.52 -8.44 9.45
CA VAL A 32 -1.98 -8.32 9.29
C VAL A 32 -2.73 -8.97 10.45
N LYS A 33 -2.32 -10.16 10.90
CA LYS A 33 -2.95 -10.83 12.05
C LYS A 33 -2.88 -9.97 13.31
N LEU A 34 -1.70 -9.43 13.62
CA LEU A 34 -1.52 -8.56 14.78
C LEU A 34 -2.27 -7.24 14.65
N ALA A 35 -2.27 -6.64 13.46
CA ALA A 35 -3.00 -5.40 13.18
C ALA A 35 -4.51 -5.59 13.40
N ASN A 36 -5.08 -6.71 12.95
CA ASN A 36 -6.49 -7.04 13.18
C ASN A 36 -6.82 -7.27 14.66
N ILE A 37 -5.91 -7.88 15.44
CA ILE A 37 -6.10 -8.01 16.89
C ILE A 37 -6.07 -6.64 17.59
N SER A 38 -5.19 -5.74 17.12
CA SER A 38 -5.04 -4.40 17.69
C SER A 38 -6.22 -3.46 17.41
N ASN A 39 -7.13 -3.83 16.49
CA ASN A 39 -8.28 -3.03 16.04
C ASN A 39 -7.94 -1.56 15.73
N THR A 40 -6.73 -1.31 15.23
CA THR A 40 -6.29 0.03 14.84
C THR A 40 -6.30 0.14 13.31
N THR A 41 -7.23 0.93 12.76
CA THR A 41 -7.43 1.09 11.32
C THR A 41 -6.13 1.49 10.59
N GLU A 42 -5.31 2.36 11.19
CA GLU A 42 -4.01 2.75 10.63
C GLU A 42 -3.05 1.57 10.47
N LYS A 43 -2.94 0.72 11.51
CA LYS A 43 -2.07 -0.46 11.48
C LYS A 43 -2.58 -1.49 10.48
N GLN A 44 -3.89 -1.65 10.40
CA GLN A 44 -4.53 -2.53 9.41
C GLN A 44 -4.20 -2.06 8.00
N ALA A 45 -4.41 -0.78 7.69
CA ALA A 45 -4.12 -0.21 6.38
C ALA A 45 -2.65 -0.43 5.97
N ARG A 46 -1.70 -0.14 6.85
CA ARG A 46 -0.27 -0.33 6.59
C ARG A 46 0.11 -1.80 6.41
N ALA A 47 -0.47 -2.69 7.20
CA ALA A 47 -0.21 -4.13 7.10
C ALA A 47 -0.80 -4.73 5.81
N TYR A 48 -2.03 -4.33 5.43
CA TYR A 48 -2.63 -4.74 4.16
C TYR A 48 -1.85 -4.23 2.96
N ASN A 49 -1.33 -3.00 3.00
CA ASN A 49 -0.47 -2.47 1.94
C ASN A 49 0.80 -3.32 1.77
N SER A 50 1.43 -3.70 2.89
CA SER A 50 2.61 -4.55 2.89
C SER A 50 2.32 -5.93 2.30
N LEU A 51 1.18 -6.54 2.67
CA LEU A 51 0.77 -7.84 2.15
C LEU A 51 0.45 -7.77 0.65
N ALA A 52 -0.26 -6.73 0.21
CA ALA A 52 -0.57 -6.48 -1.20
C ALA A 52 0.70 -6.35 -2.05
N THR A 53 1.67 -5.57 -1.56
CA THR A 53 2.97 -5.40 -2.22
C THR A 53 3.70 -6.74 -2.34
N THR A 54 3.68 -7.57 -1.30
CA THR A 54 4.28 -8.91 -1.36
C THR A 54 3.61 -9.81 -2.39
N TYR A 55 2.27 -9.84 -2.43
CA TYR A 55 1.54 -10.60 -3.46
C TYR A 55 1.85 -10.11 -4.88
N GLN A 56 1.98 -8.79 -5.06
CA GLN A 56 2.41 -8.22 -6.32
C GLN A 56 3.80 -8.71 -6.74
N MET A 57 4.76 -8.78 -5.80
CA MET A 57 6.10 -9.33 -6.07
C MET A 57 6.08 -10.83 -6.40
N LEU A 58 5.13 -11.57 -5.83
CA LEU A 58 4.86 -12.98 -6.14
C LEU A 58 4.11 -13.19 -7.47
N ASN A 59 3.72 -12.11 -8.16
CA ASN A 59 2.84 -12.14 -9.34
C ASN A 59 1.45 -12.75 -9.07
N ASP A 60 0.99 -12.74 -7.82
CA ASP A 60 -0.40 -13.03 -7.46
C ASP A 60 -1.19 -11.73 -7.49
N ASP A 61 -1.60 -11.36 -8.71
CA ASP A 61 -2.25 -10.09 -8.98
C ASP A 61 -3.67 -10.00 -8.40
N GLU A 62 -4.38 -11.13 -8.29
CA GLU A 62 -5.71 -11.19 -7.68
C GLU A 62 -5.63 -10.85 -6.18
N SER A 63 -4.70 -11.49 -5.46
CA SER A 63 -4.47 -11.18 -4.05
C SER A 63 -3.95 -9.75 -3.86
N ALA A 64 -3.03 -9.30 -4.72
CA ALA A 64 -2.51 -7.93 -4.67
C ALA A 64 -3.63 -6.90 -4.83
N GLU A 65 -4.50 -7.04 -5.84
CA GLU A 65 -5.66 -6.18 -6.08
C GLU A 65 -6.56 -6.12 -4.85
N LYS A 66 -6.95 -7.28 -4.33
CA LYS A 66 -7.82 -7.39 -3.16
C LYS A 66 -7.28 -6.61 -1.97
N TYR A 67 -6.00 -6.77 -1.64
CA TYR A 67 -5.41 -6.13 -0.48
C TYR A 67 -5.06 -4.66 -0.72
N PHE A 68 -4.75 -4.25 -1.95
CA PHE A 68 -4.64 -2.82 -2.28
C PHE A 68 -6.00 -2.12 -2.21
N LEU A 69 -7.10 -2.74 -2.63
CA LEU A 69 -8.45 -2.18 -2.47
C LEU A 69 -8.83 -2.00 -0.99
N LEU A 70 -8.49 -2.97 -0.12
CA LEU A 70 -8.66 -2.82 1.33
C LEU A 70 -7.80 -1.68 1.90
N THR A 71 -6.55 -1.58 1.44
CA THR A 71 -5.64 -0.48 1.82
C THR A 71 -6.23 0.87 1.41
N LEU A 72 -6.73 0.98 0.18
CA LEU A 72 -7.34 2.20 -0.35
C LEU A 72 -8.58 2.60 0.47
N LYS A 73 -9.45 1.63 0.79
CA LYS A 73 -10.63 1.85 1.62
C LYS A 73 -10.22 2.44 2.98
N PHE A 74 -9.30 1.82 3.69
CA PHE A 74 -8.86 2.33 5.00
C PHE A 74 -8.08 3.62 4.90
N GLY A 75 -7.28 3.81 3.85
CA GLY A 75 -6.62 5.09 3.59
C GLY A 75 -7.61 6.24 3.49
N ARG A 76 -8.75 6.02 2.80
CA ARG A 76 -9.84 7.00 2.70
C ARG A 76 -10.55 7.22 4.04
N GLU A 77 -10.82 6.18 4.81
CA GLU A 77 -11.42 6.31 6.16
C GLU A 77 -10.52 7.08 7.14
N LEU A 78 -9.19 6.97 6.97
CA LEU A 78 -8.19 7.66 7.77
C LEU A 78 -7.85 9.05 7.24
N GLU A 79 -8.38 9.44 6.08
CA GLU A 79 -7.96 10.66 5.35
C GLU A 79 -6.43 10.73 5.16
N SER A 80 -5.79 9.58 4.97
CA SER A 80 -4.34 9.48 4.86
C SER A 80 -3.89 9.46 3.41
N ASP A 81 -3.51 10.63 2.90
CA ASP A 81 -3.02 10.80 1.53
C ASP A 81 -1.87 9.85 1.19
N TYR A 82 -0.97 9.60 2.15
CA TYR A 82 0.15 8.68 1.98
C TYR A 82 -0.32 7.24 1.71
N ILE A 83 -1.28 6.74 2.51
CA ILE A 83 -1.81 5.38 2.36
C ILE A 83 -2.60 5.25 1.07
N ILE A 84 -3.41 6.26 0.75
CA ILE A 84 -4.21 6.30 -0.47
C ILE A 84 -3.30 6.28 -1.70
N ALA A 85 -2.29 7.14 -1.76
CA ALA A 85 -1.34 7.20 -2.88
C ALA A 85 -0.58 5.88 -3.06
N SER A 86 -0.14 5.24 -1.96
CA SER A 86 0.51 3.92 -2.02
C SER A 86 -0.42 2.86 -2.62
N ALA A 87 -1.67 2.79 -2.17
CA ALA A 87 -2.64 1.82 -2.67
C ALA A 87 -2.99 2.05 -4.15
N LEU A 88 -3.17 3.31 -4.55
CA LEU A 88 -3.45 3.67 -5.94
C LEU A 88 -2.30 3.34 -6.88
N ASN A 89 -1.05 3.57 -6.45
CA ASN A 89 0.12 3.14 -7.24
C ASN A 89 0.19 1.62 -7.38
N GLY A 90 -0.11 0.88 -6.30
CA GLY A 90 -0.20 -0.57 -6.32
C GLY A 90 -1.25 -1.08 -7.31
N LEU A 91 -2.47 -0.56 -7.25
CA LEU A 91 -3.55 -0.89 -8.19
C LEU A 91 -3.20 -0.51 -9.63
N GLY A 92 -2.60 0.65 -9.83
CA GLY A 92 -2.09 1.07 -11.13
C GLY A 92 -1.14 0.03 -11.73
N SER A 93 -0.23 -0.49 -10.91
CA SER A 93 0.75 -1.49 -11.34
C SER A 93 0.15 -2.88 -11.54
N VAL A 94 -0.88 -3.25 -10.79
CA VAL A 94 -1.60 -4.51 -11.01
C VAL A 94 -2.33 -4.46 -12.35
N TYR A 95 -3.10 -3.40 -12.61
CA TYR A 95 -3.86 -3.25 -13.86
C TYR A 95 -2.99 -2.92 -15.08
N SER A 96 -1.74 -2.49 -14.92
CA SER A 96 -0.86 -2.25 -16.08
C SER A 96 -0.37 -3.53 -16.75
N LYS A 97 -0.59 -4.69 -16.12
CA LYS A 97 -0.14 -6.00 -16.64
C LYS A 97 -1.01 -6.56 -17.76
N ASP A 98 -2.25 -6.09 -17.89
CA ASP A 98 -3.19 -6.48 -18.94
C ASP A 98 -3.66 -5.24 -19.72
N GLU A 99 -3.53 -5.30 -21.05
CA GLU A 99 -3.99 -4.26 -21.97
C GLU A 99 -5.47 -3.94 -21.77
N SER A 100 -6.30 -4.94 -21.46
CA SER A 100 -7.74 -4.77 -21.23
C SER A 100 -8.06 -3.89 -20.02
N THR A 101 -7.10 -3.75 -19.08
CA THR A 101 -7.25 -2.96 -17.86
C THR A 101 -6.40 -1.68 -17.85
N LEU A 102 -5.77 -1.32 -18.97
CA LEU A 102 -4.86 -0.18 -19.04
C LEU A 102 -5.53 1.16 -18.69
N ASP A 103 -6.80 1.36 -19.09
CA ASP A 103 -7.56 2.55 -18.72
C ASP A 103 -7.74 2.68 -17.21
N LYS A 104 -7.95 1.55 -16.51
CA LYS A 104 -8.04 1.53 -15.04
C LYS A 104 -6.68 1.86 -14.41
N SER A 105 -5.61 1.29 -14.95
CA SER A 105 -4.25 1.57 -14.51
C SER A 105 -3.93 3.06 -14.58
N ILE A 106 -4.15 3.69 -15.74
CA ILE A 106 -3.93 5.12 -15.98
C ILE A 106 -4.76 5.95 -15.01
N LYS A 107 -6.03 5.58 -14.79
CA LYS A 107 -6.89 6.28 -13.83
C LYS A 107 -6.30 6.26 -12.42
N HIS A 108 -5.87 5.10 -11.92
CA HIS A 108 -5.30 4.98 -10.58
C HIS A 108 -3.97 5.73 -10.44
N TYR A 109 -3.09 5.66 -11.43
CA TYR A 109 -1.85 6.44 -11.42
C TYR A 109 -2.11 7.95 -11.44
N ASN A 110 -3.07 8.41 -12.24
CA ASN A 110 -3.44 9.83 -12.28
C ASN A 110 -4.03 10.30 -10.95
N GLU A 111 -4.88 9.51 -10.31
CA GLU A 111 -5.43 9.82 -8.98
C GLU A 111 -4.29 9.93 -7.94
N ALA A 112 -3.35 8.98 -7.93
CA ALA A 112 -2.18 9.02 -7.05
C ALA A 112 -1.32 10.27 -7.28
N PHE A 113 -1.07 10.62 -8.55
CA PHE A 113 -0.26 11.78 -8.93
C PHE A 113 -0.91 13.11 -8.49
N VAL A 114 -2.21 13.27 -8.74
CA VAL A 114 -2.95 14.48 -8.35
C VAL A 114 -2.92 14.66 -6.84
N MET A 115 -3.11 13.58 -6.06
CA MET A 115 -3.05 13.65 -4.60
C MET A 115 -1.67 14.08 -4.10
N GLN A 116 -0.60 13.49 -4.62
CA GLN A 116 0.77 13.87 -4.26
C GLN A 116 1.08 15.33 -4.62
N LYS A 117 0.62 15.80 -5.79
CA LYS A 117 0.80 17.20 -6.21
C LYS A 117 0.05 18.18 -5.30
N ASN A 118 -1.18 17.85 -4.91
CA ASN A 118 -1.97 18.67 -3.99
C ASN A 118 -1.31 18.74 -2.61
N MET A 119 -0.73 17.64 -2.13
CA MET A 119 0.04 17.61 -0.89
C MET A 119 1.25 18.54 -0.93
N VAL A 120 2.06 18.48 -2.00
CA VAL A 120 3.22 19.38 -2.18
C VAL A 120 2.79 20.85 -2.26
N THR A 121 1.73 21.14 -2.99
CA THR A 121 1.19 22.51 -3.14
C THR A 121 0.68 23.05 -1.79
N LEU A 122 0.01 22.23 -0.99
CA LEU A 122 -0.47 22.60 0.34
C LEU A 122 0.70 22.84 1.31
N ILE A 123 1.73 22.00 1.27
CA ILE A 123 2.94 22.18 2.09
C ILE A 123 3.64 23.50 1.77
N ILE A 124 3.79 23.86 0.47
CA ILE A 124 4.39 25.13 0.06
C ILE A 124 3.55 26.32 0.57
N LEU A 125 2.23 26.27 0.42
CA LEU A 125 1.33 27.32 0.92
C LEU A 125 1.38 27.46 2.45
N LEU A 126 1.46 26.36 3.20
CA LEU A 126 1.56 26.36 4.66
C LEU A 126 2.93 26.85 5.15
N LEU A 127 4.00 26.58 4.40
CA LEU A 127 5.35 27.00 4.75
C LEU A 127 5.70 28.41 4.22
N GLY A 128 4.84 29.00 3.38
CA GLY A 128 5.03 30.35 2.85
C GLY A 128 6.29 30.51 1.99
N ILE A 129 6.74 29.43 1.35
CA ILE A 129 7.90 29.40 0.44
C ILE A 129 7.45 29.73 -0.99
#